data_AF-A0A937VKJ3-F1
#
_entry.id   AF-A0A937VKJ3-F1
#
_cell.length_a   1.000
_cell.length_b   1.000
_cell.length_c   1.000
_cell.angle_alpha   90.00
_cell.angle_beta   90.00
_cell.angle_gamma   90.00
#
_symmetry.space_group_name_H-M   'P 1'
#
loop_
_entity.id
_entity.type
_entity.pdbx_description
1 polymer ?
#
loop_
_entity_poly.entity_id
_entity_poly.type
_entity_poly.pdbx_seq_one_letter_code
_entity_poly.pdbx_strand_id
1 'polypeptide(L)'
;GWLLMSLGARYTPWCGVVASSLLFSSFHAFNPGFGWLPALNLFLIGVFFALLVLRQGCLWGAFAMHAAWNWTLGNVLGLSVSGMGMPGGALVDLDIGGPAWLVGGAFGLEGGLAATAVATSGVLGMVALMRRRTVRGHIDDVAADGVDREGDRTRSPGEGSDDV
;
A
#
# COMPACT_ATOMS: atom_id res chain seq x y z
N GLY A 1 -11.40 0.61 -4.81
CA GLY A 1 -11.17 1.69 -5.79
C GLY A 1 -12.16 2.80 -5.65
N TRP A 2 -13.40 2.60 -6.13
CA TRP A 2 -14.44 3.63 -6.09
C TRP A 2 -14.64 4.24 -4.70
N LEU A 3 -14.83 3.41 -3.66
CA LEU A 3 -15.05 3.90 -2.29
C LEU A 3 -13.90 4.78 -1.76
N LEU A 4 -12.65 4.35 -2.00
CA LEU A 4 -11.44 5.08 -1.60
C LEU A 4 -11.42 6.48 -2.23
N MET A 5 -11.66 6.56 -3.54
CA MET A 5 -11.61 7.83 -4.28
C MET A 5 -12.81 8.72 -3.94
N SER A 6 -14.01 8.16 -3.83
CA SER A 6 -15.25 8.90 -3.52
C SER A 6 -15.20 9.54 -2.13
N LEU A 7 -14.77 8.81 -1.11
CA LEU A 7 -14.63 9.36 0.25
C LEU A 7 -13.39 10.25 0.38
N GLY A 8 -12.29 9.90 -0.29
CA GLY A 8 -11.07 10.70 -0.31
C GLY A 8 -11.28 12.08 -0.94
N ALA A 9 -12.10 12.17 -1.98
CA ALA A 9 -12.41 13.44 -2.66
C ALA A 9 -13.44 14.29 -1.90
N ARG A 10 -14.39 13.67 -1.19
CA ARG A 10 -15.45 14.39 -0.45
C ARG A 10 -15.00 14.89 0.93
N TYR A 11 -14.11 14.14 1.59
CA TYR A 11 -13.65 14.44 2.94
C TYR A 11 -12.13 14.58 2.96
N THR A 12 -11.42 13.63 3.57
CA THR A 12 -9.96 13.55 3.54
C THR A 12 -9.53 12.22 2.94
N PRO A 13 -8.32 12.11 2.36
CA PRO A 13 -7.78 10.85 1.87
C PRO A 13 -7.82 9.73 2.93
N TRP A 14 -7.61 10.09 4.20
CA TRP A 14 -7.64 9.16 5.33
C TRP A 14 -9.01 8.52 5.56
N CYS A 15 -10.11 9.26 5.38
CA CYS A 15 -11.45 8.69 5.47
C CYS A 15 -11.66 7.58 4.42
N GLY A 16 -11.20 7.80 3.19
CA GLY A 16 -11.24 6.79 2.13
C GLY A 16 -10.38 5.56 2.45
N VAL A 17 -9.16 5.78 2.98
CA VAL A 17 -8.25 4.70 3.39
C VAL A 17 -8.88 3.84 4.48
N VAL A 18 -9.34 4.45 5.58
CA VAL A 18 -9.91 3.71 6.71
C VAL A 18 -11.17 2.96 6.31
N ALA A 19 -12.11 3.62 5.62
CA ALA A 19 -13.38 3.00 5.23
C ALA A 19 -13.18 1.83 4.25
N SER A 20 -12.31 1.99 3.24
CA SER A 20 -12.03 0.92 2.30
C SER A 20 -11.28 -0.27 2.93
N SER A 21 -10.40 0.00 3.89
CA SER A 21 -9.66 -1.04 4.64
C SER A 21 -10.57 -1.82 5.58
N LEU A 22 -11.48 -1.13 6.29
CA LEU A 22 -12.50 -1.78 7.10
C LEU A 22 -13.42 -2.65 6.24
N LEU A 23 -13.90 -2.13 5.11
CA LEU A 23 -14.75 -2.90 4.20
C LEU A 23 -14.03 -4.17 3.69
N PHE A 24 -12.75 -4.06 3.34
CA PHE A 24 -11.94 -5.20 2.93
C PHE A 24 -11.84 -6.26 4.04
N SER A 25 -11.53 -5.86 5.27
CA SER A 25 -11.51 -6.78 6.41
C SER A 25 -12.88 -7.43 6.66
N SER A 26 -13.97 -6.66 6.55
CA SER A 26 -15.33 -7.16 6.80
C SER A 26 -15.78 -8.21 5.80
N PHE A 27 -15.30 -8.18 4.55
CA PHE A 27 -15.60 -9.23 3.58
C PHE A 27 -15.08 -10.62 3.96
N HIS A 28 -14.17 -10.70 4.92
CA HIS A 28 -13.59 -11.95 5.41
C HIS A 28 -14.21 -12.41 6.74
N ALA A 29 -15.21 -11.68 7.27
CA ALA A 29 -15.76 -11.93 8.60
C ALA A 29 -16.39 -13.31 8.77
N PHE A 30 -16.81 -13.95 7.68
CA PHE A 30 -17.42 -15.28 7.67
C PHE A 30 -16.43 -16.40 7.33
N ASN A 31 -15.15 -16.07 7.14
CA ASN A 31 -14.16 -17.08 6.80
C ASN A 31 -13.76 -17.90 8.04
N PRO A 32 -13.42 -19.19 7.87
CA PRO A 32 -12.94 -20.03 8.97
C PRO A 32 -11.72 -19.43 9.66
N GLY A 33 -11.70 -19.45 10.99
CA GLY A 33 -10.60 -18.90 11.78
C GLY A 33 -10.55 -17.37 11.84
N PHE A 34 -11.56 -16.66 11.32
CA PHE A 34 -11.65 -15.21 11.48
C PHE A 34 -11.74 -14.83 12.97
N GLY A 35 -11.10 -13.74 13.34
CA GLY A 35 -11.00 -13.25 14.71
C GLY A 35 -10.36 -11.89 14.76
N TRP A 36 -10.09 -11.37 15.96
CA TRP A 36 -9.57 -10.02 16.12
C TRP A 36 -8.20 -9.81 15.46
N LEU A 37 -7.32 -10.82 15.49
CA LEU A 37 -5.97 -10.73 14.92
C LEU A 37 -5.98 -10.80 13.38
N PRO A 38 -6.65 -11.78 12.74
CA PRO A 38 -6.92 -11.74 11.30
C PRO A 38 -7.58 -10.44 10.84
N ALA A 39 -8.57 -9.93 11.58
CA ALA A 39 -9.25 -8.67 11.25
C ALA A 39 -8.27 -7.49 11.24
N LEU A 40 -7.41 -7.39 12.26
CA LEU A 40 -6.37 -6.37 12.32
C LEU A 40 -5.40 -6.48 11.14
N ASN A 41 -4.95 -7.69 10.82
CA ASN A 41 -4.02 -7.93 9.72
C ASN A 41 -4.62 -7.55 8.36
N LEU A 42 -5.85 -7.99 8.08
CA LEU A 42 -6.55 -7.64 6.85
C LEU A 42 -6.84 -6.15 6.75
N PHE A 43 -7.15 -5.49 7.87
CA PHE A 43 -7.26 -4.03 7.90
C PHE A 43 -5.93 -3.37 7.53
N LEU A 44 -4.79 -3.79 8.11
CA LEU A 44 -3.47 -3.25 7.79
C LEU A 44 -3.07 -3.49 6.33
N ILE A 45 -3.36 -4.67 5.79
CA ILE A 45 -3.17 -5.00 4.37
C ILE A 45 -4.05 -4.10 3.49
N GLY A 46 -5.31 -3.87 3.89
CA GLY A 46 -6.21 -2.92 3.24
C GLY A 46 -5.65 -1.51 3.22
N VAL A 47 -5.06 -1.04 4.33
CA VAL A 47 -4.40 0.27 4.41
C VAL A 47 -3.23 0.33 3.43
N PHE A 48 -2.39 -0.72 3.38
CA PHE A 48 -1.27 -0.79 2.43
C PHE A 48 -1.76 -0.68 0.98
N PHE A 49 -2.78 -1.46 0.60
CA PHE A 49 -3.33 -1.41 -0.75
C PHE A 49 -3.96 -0.05 -1.07
N ALA A 50 -4.66 0.57 -0.11
CA ALA A 50 -5.21 1.90 -0.31
C ALA A 50 -4.11 2.94 -0.57
N LEU A 51 -3.02 2.91 0.20
CA LEU A 51 -1.85 3.78 -0.04
C LEU A 51 -1.18 3.49 -1.39
N LEU A 52 -1.07 2.22 -1.78
CA LEU A 52 -0.52 1.82 -3.08
C LEU A 52 -1.35 2.40 -4.24
N VAL A 53 -2.69 2.31 -4.13
CA VAL A 53 -3.62 2.86 -5.13
C VAL A 53 -3.52 4.38 -5.19
N LEU A 54 -3.46 5.08 -4.04
CA LEU A 54 -3.27 6.53 -4.02
C LEU A 54 -1.93 6.94 -4.66
N ARG A 55 -0.88 6.13 -4.48
CA ARG A 55 0.44 6.39 -5.06
C ARG A 55 0.50 6.14 -6.57
N GLN A 56 -0.18 5.11 -7.08
CA GLN A 56 -0.13 4.74 -8.50
C GLN A 56 -1.22 5.42 -9.32
N GLY A 57 -2.29 5.91 -8.67
CA GLY A 57 -3.46 6.47 -9.35
C GLY A 57 -4.35 5.42 -10.03
N CYS A 58 -4.09 4.13 -9.84
CA CYS A 58 -4.86 3.04 -10.45
C CYS A 58 -4.91 1.78 -9.56
N LEU A 59 -5.83 0.86 -9.88
CA LEU A 59 -6.06 -0.36 -9.07
C LEU A 59 -5.18 -1.54 -9.44
N TRP A 60 -4.54 -1.51 -10.62
CA TRP A 60 -3.85 -2.66 -11.18
C TRP A 60 -2.74 -3.19 -10.28
N GLY A 61 -1.95 -2.32 -9.65
CA GLY A 61 -0.88 -2.75 -8.74
C GLY A 61 -1.40 -3.48 -7.50
N ALA A 62 -2.47 -2.97 -6.88
CA ALA A 62 -3.08 -3.62 -5.72
C ALA A 62 -3.72 -4.96 -6.10
N PHE A 63 -4.44 -5.00 -7.24
CA PHE A 63 -5.03 -6.23 -7.76
C PHE A 63 -3.97 -7.29 -8.06
N ALA A 64 -2.92 -6.94 -8.81
CA ALA A 64 -1.86 -7.87 -9.18
C ALA A 64 -1.13 -8.42 -7.95
N MET A 65 -0.82 -7.58 -6.97
CA MET A 65 -0.14 -8.02 -5.75
C MET A 65 -1.03 -8.92 -4.90
N HIS A 66 -2.32 -8.60 -4.77
CA HIS A 66 -3.28 -9.44 -4.04
C HIS A 66 -3.46 -10.80 -4.73
N ALA A 67 -3.67 -10.79 -6.04
CA ALA A 67 -3.81 -12.02 -6.82
C ALA A 67 -2.55 -12.89 -6.74
N ALA A 68 -1.36 -12.29 -6.87
CA ALA A 68 -0.09 -12.99 -6.75
C ALA A 68 0.10 -13.62 -5.36
N TRP A 69 -0.25 -12.91 -4.30
CA TRP A 69 -0.18 -13.43 -2.92
C TRP A 69 -1.12 -14.62 -2.71
N ASN A 70 -2.40 -14.48 -3.07
CA ASN A 70 -3.38 -15.56 -2.94
C ASN A 70 -3.00 -16.78 -3.78
N TRP A 71 -2.52 -16.56 -5.01
CA TRP A 71 -2.07 -17.64 -5.88
C TRP A 71 -0.86 -18.35 -5.29
N THR A 72 0.11 -17.59 -4.74
CA THR A 72 1.30 -18.17 -4.10
C THR A 72 0.91 -18.98 -2.86
N LEU A 73 0.11 -18.43 -1.95
CA LEU A 73 -0.33 -19.15 -0.75
C LEU A 73 -1.05 -20.44 -1.12
N GLY A 74 -2.07 -20.35 -1.98
CA GLY A 74 -2.92 -21.50 -2.25
C GLY A 74 -2.34 -22.50 -3.25
N ASN A 75 -1.88 -22.05 -4.42
CA ASN A 75 -1.48 -22.93 -5.51
C ASN A 75 0.00 -23.32 -5.46
N VAL A 76 0.86 -22.46 -4.90
CA VAL A 76 2.29 -22.77 -4.79
C VAL A 76 2.59 -23.46 -3.47
N LEU A 77 2.06 -22.96 -2.35
CA LEU A 77 2.43 -23.41 -1.01
C LEU A 77 1.39 -24.31 -0.33
N GLY A 78 0.20 -24.49 -0.90
CA GLY A 78 -0.84 -25.34 -0.32
C GLY A 78 -1.46 -24.79 0.98
N LEU A 79 -1.25 -23.51 1.27
CA LEU A 79 -1.71 -22.87 2.49
C LEU A 79 -3.12 -22.27 2.32
N SER A 80 -3.85 -22.19 3.43
CA SER A 80 -5.14 -21.49 3.49
C SER A 80 -4.98 -20.01 3.10
N VAL A 81 -5.85 -19.53 2.22
CA VAL A 81 -5.95 -18.13 1.81
C VAL A 81 -7.08 -17.50 2.61
N SER A 82 -6.74 -16.72 3.63
CA SER A 82 -7.70 -16.10 4.55
C SER A 82 -8.74 -17.09 5.10
N GLY A 83 -8.29 -18.28 5.52
CA GLY A 83 -9.14 -19.33 6.07
C GLY A 83 -9.86 -20.21 5.06
N MET A 84 -9.75 -19.90 3.77
CA MET A 84 -10.31 -20.73 2.70
C MET A 84 -9.24 -21.68 2.17
N GLY A 85 -9.54 -22.97 2.17
CA GLY A 85 -8.73 -23.97 1.46
C GLY A 85 -8.87 -23.78 -0.05
N MET A 86 -7.78 -23.98 -0.80
CA MET A 86 -7.84 -23.94 -2.26
C MET A 86 -8.17 -25.33 -2.83
N PRO A 87 -9.29 -25.48 -3.56
CA PRO A 87 -9.62 -26.73 -4.24
C PRO A 87 -8.75 -26.89 -5.49
N GLY A 88 -7.59 -27.52 -5.33
CA GLY A 88 -6.63 -27.80 -6.40
C GLY A 88 -5.33 -28.32 -5.80
N GLY A 89 -4.60 -29.18 -6.51
CA GLY A 89 -3.29 -29.62 -6.05
C GLY A 89 -2.33 -28.43 -5.96
N ALA A 90 -1.58 -28.33 -4.86
CA ALA A 90 -0.52 -27.35 -4.72
C ALA A 90 0.79 -27.86 -5.35
N LEU A 91 1.66 -26.95 -5.79
CA LEU A 91 3.01 -27.32 -6.26
C LEU A 91 3.87 -27.87 -5.12
N VAL A 92 3.74 -27.28 -3.94
CA VAL A 92 4.35 -27.71 -2.69
C VAL A 92 3.26 -27.70 -1.62
N ASP A 93 3.16 -28.78 -0.85
CA ASP A 93 2.25 -28.88 0.28
C ASP A 93 3.01 -28.56 1.57
N LEU A 94 2.98 -27.29 1.98
CA LEU A 94 3.76 -26.81 3.11
C LEU A 94 2.93 -26.90 4.40
N ASP A 95 3.41 -27.71 5.36
CA ASP A 95 2.86 -27.72 6.72
C ASP A 95 3.67 -26.79 7.63
N ILE A 96 3.03 -25.72 8.11
CA ILE A 96 3.67 -24.73 8.98
C ILE A 96 3.36 -25.05 10.44
N GLY A 97 4.33 -25.68 11.10
CA GLY A 97 4.29 -25.89 12.55
C GLY A 97 4.51 -24.58 13.32
N GLY A 98 3.74 -24.41 14.42
CA GLY A 98 3.90 -23.28 15.32
C GLY A 98 2.61 -22.93 16.06
N PRO A 99 2.67 -22.04 17.07
CA PRO A 99 1.47 -21.61 17.77
C PRO A 99 0.56 -20.77 16.86
N ALA A 100 -0.75 -21.00 16.93
CA ALA A 100 -1.73 -20.35 16.05
C ALA A 100 -1.68 -18.81 16.09
N TRP A 101 -1.31 -18.19 17.20
CA TRP A 101 -1.17 -16.74 17.29
C TRP A 101 0.03 -16.19 16.48
N LEU A 102 1.03 -17.02 16.19
CA LEU A 102 2.23 -16.63 15.44
C LEU A 102 2.04 -16.85 13.94
N VAL A 103 1.55 -18.05 13.58
CA VAL A 103 1.45 -18.51 12.18
C VAL A 103 0.03 -18.44 11.61
N GLY A 104 -0.96 -18.07 12.43
CA GLY A 104 -2.33 -17.78 12.01
C GLY A 104 -3.32 -18.95 12.00
N GLY A 105 -2.85 -20.17 12.29
CA GLY A 105 -3.71 -21.34 12.52
C GLY A 105 -4.69 -21.60 11.37
N ALA A 106 -5.97 -21.79 11.70
CA ALA A 106 -7.01 -22.09 10.70
C ALA A 106 -7.20 -20.98 9.65
N PHE A 107 -6.88 -19.72 9.96
CA PHE A 107 -6.97 -18.62 9.01
C PHE A 107 -5.83 -18.63 7.97
N GLY A 108 -4.78 -19.42 8.20
CA GLY A 108 -3.54 -19.40 7.43
C GLY A 108 -2.60 -18.27 7.86
N LEU A 109 -1.49 -18.10 7.13
CA LEU A 109 -0.40 -17.18 7.48
C LEU A 109 -0.87 -15.74 7.76
N GLU A 110 -1.95 -15.32 7.12
CA GLU A 110 -2.53 -13.98 7.24
C GLU A 110 -3.14 -13.72 8.62
N GLY A 111 -3.40 -14.75 9.42
CA GLY A 111 -4.02 -14.64 10.74
C GLY A 111 -3.06 -14.45 11.92
N GLY A 112 -1.74 -14.55 11.68
CA GLY A 112 -0.74 -14.57 12.76
C GLY A 112 0.00 -13.24 12.96
N LEU A 113 0.76 -13.13 14.06
CA LEU A 113 1.62 -11.97 14.34
C LEU A 113 2.72 -11.77 13.29
N ALA A 114 3.15 -12.84 12.61
CA ALA A 114 4.08 -12.72 11.48
C ALA A 114 3.50 -11.82 10.37
N ALA A 115 2.21 -12.00 10.04
CA ALA A 115 1.53 -11.13 9.09
C ALA A 115 1.36 -9.70 9.62
N THR A 116 1.12 -9.52 10.92
CA THR A 116 1.08 -8.17 11.53
C THR A 116 2.39 -7.42 11.33
N ALA A 117 3.52 -8.08 11.58
CA ALA A 117 4.85 -7.48 11.42
C ALA A 117 5.12 -7.10 9.96
N VAL A 118 4.80 -7.98 9.02
CA VAL A 118 4.98 -7.72 7.58
C VAL A 118 4.06 -6.59 7.10
N ALA A 119 2.77 -6.64 7.44
CA ALA A 119 1.79 -5.63 7.03
C ALA A 119 2.15 -4.24 7.60
N THR A 120 2.51 -4.18 8.88
CA THR A 120 2.94 -2.93 9.53
C THR A 120 4.20 -2.37 8.86
N SER A 121 5.20 -3.23 8.62
CA SER A 121 6.44 -2.83 7.94
C SER A 121 6.16 -2.33 6.52
N GLY A 122 5.25 -2.98 5.79
CA GLY A 122 4.79 -2.55 4.47
C GLY A 122 4.14 -1.17 4.50
N VAL A 123 3.22 -0.93 5.45
CA VAL A 123 2.57 0.38 5.62
C VAL A 123 3.60 1.46 5.93
N LEU A 124 4.49 1.22 6.90
CA LEU A 124 5.53 2.18 7.28
C LEU A 124 6.48 2.46 6.11
N GLY A 125 6.90 1.42 5.39
CA GLY A 125 7.74 1.54 4.19
C GLY A 125 7.05 2.36 3.10
N MET A 126 5.76 2.11 2.84
CA MET A 126 5.00 2.88 1.86
C MET A 126 4.90 4.36 2.25
N VAL A 127 4.57 4.65 3.51
CA VAL A 127 4.50 6.02 4.03
C VAL A 127 5.86 6.71 3.91
N ALA A 128 6.95 6.02 4.27
CA ALA A 128 8.31 6.56 4.14
C ALA A 128 8.66 6.88 2.67
N LEU A 129 8.32 5.98 1.74
CA LEU A 129 8.54 6.21 0.31
C LEU A 129 7.72 7.39 -0.23
N MET A 130 6.49 7.56 0.23
CA MET A 130 5.65 8.70 -0.16
C MET A 130 6.24 10.01 0.37
N ARG A 131 6.67 10.06 1.64
CA ARG A 131 7.31 11.24 2.24
C ARG A 131 8.60 11.64 1.53
N ARG A 132 9.46 10.66 1.17
CA ARG A 132 10.71 10.92 0.44
C ARG A 132 10.46 11.58 -0.91
N ARG A 133 9.40 11.18 -1.63
CA ARG A 133 9.03 11.80 -2.91
C ARG A 133 8.58 13.25 -2.76
N THR A 134 7.73 13.53 -1.77
CA THR A 134 7.27 14.90 -1.51
C THR A 134 8.42 15.84 -1.15
N VAL A 135 9.32 15.40 -0.26
CA VAL A 135 10.51 16.19 0.12
C VAL A 135 11.43 16.40 -1.08
N ARG A 136 11.65 15.35 -1.89
CA ARG A 136 12.52 15.46 -3.07
C ARG A 136 11.95 16.42 -4.11
N GLY A 137 10.65 16.33 -4.41
CA GLY A 137 9.99 17.26 -5.33
C GLY A 137 10.12 18.71 -4.88
N HIS A 138 9.92 18.98 -3.58
CA HIS A 138 10.09 20.33 -3.03
C HIS A 138 11.53 20.87 -3.18
N ILE A 139 12.55 20.03 -2.98
CA ILE A 139 13.95 20.42 -3.17
C ILE A 139 14.24 20.72 -4.64
N ASP A 140 13.74 19.87 -5.55
CA ASP A 140 13.95 20.04 -6.99
C ASP A 140 13.26 21.33 -7.49
N ASP A 141 12.05 21.65 -6.98
CA ASP A 141 11.33 22.90 -7.28
C ASP A 141 12.11 24.14 -6.80
N VAL A 142 12.59 24.14 -5.55
CA VAL A 142 13.39 25.26 -4.99
C VAL A 142 14.70 25.45 -5.76
N ALA A 143 15.32 24.36 -6.21
CA ALA A 143 16.54 24.42 -7.02
C ALA A 143 16.27 25.04 -8.40
N ALA A 144 15.17 24.67 -9.07
CA ALA A 144 14.76 25.27 -10.33
C ALA A 144 14.48 26.78 -10.20
N ASP A 145 13.72 27.15 -9.16
CA ASP A 145 13.38 28.54 -8.82
C ASP A 145 14.60 29.44 -8.53
N GLY A 146 15.68 28.84 -8.00
CA GLY A 146 16.95 29.53 -7.74
C GLY A 146 17.75 29.76 -9.02
N VAL A 147 17.76 28.78 -9.92
CA VAL A 147 18.43 28.89 -11.24
C VAL A 147 17.77 29.97 -12.09
N ASP A 148 16.44 30.02 -12.12
CA ASP A 148 15.69 31.01 -12.90
C ASP A 148 15.97 32.45 -12.44
N ARG A 149 16.02 32.68 -11.13
CA ARG A 149 16.34 34.00 -10.55
C ARG A 149 17.77 34.45 -10.82
N GLU A 150 18.73 33.54 -10.85
CA GLU A 150 20.12 33.86 -11.19
C GLU A 150 20.26 34.16 -12.69
N GLY A 151 19.55 33.40 -13.54
CA GLY A 151 19.46 33.67 -14.97
C GLY A 151 18.91 35.06 -15.30
N ASP A 152 17.89 35.52 -14.57
CA ASP A 152 17.31 36.86 -14.74
C ASP A 152 18.27 37.99 -14.29
N ARG A 153 19.04 37.80 -13.22
CA ARG A 153 20.06 38.77 -12.78
C ARG A 153 21.21 38.93 -13.77
N THR A 154 21.63 37.85 -14.41
CA THR A 154 22.70 37.89 -15.43
C THR A 154 22.24 38.52 -16.75
N ARG A 155 20.91 38.63 -16.96
CA ARG A 155 20.27 39.42 -18.03
C ARG A 155 19.89 40.82 -17.55
N SER A 156 20.81 41.54 -16.92
CA SER A 156 20.64 42.99 -16.79
C SER A 156 20.75 43.64 -18.18
N PRO A 157 19.85 44.57 -18.58
CA PRO A 157 19.92 45.26 -19.86
C PRO A 157 21.11 46.23 -19.90
N GLY A 158 22.25 45.74 -20.36
CA GLY A 158 23.34 46.58 -20.84
C GLY A 158 23.23 46.73 -22.35
N GLU A 159 22.48 47.73 -22.82
CA GLU A 159 22.71 48.47 -24.07
C GLU A 159 21.60 49.52 -24.23
N GLY A 160 21.89 50.72 -23.73
CA GLY A 160 21.02 51.89 -23.76
C GLY A 160 21.85 53.15 -23.58
N SER A 161 22.74 53.40 -24.54
CA SER A 161 23.54 54.62 -24.81
C SER A 161 24.54 54.15 -25.88
N ASP A 162 24.61 54.66 -27.09
CA ASP A 162 24.62 56.04 -27.56
C ASP A 162 24.27 56.06 -29.06
N ASP A 163 23.60 57.10 -29.56
CA ASP A 163 24.00 57.79 -30.80
C ASP A 163 23.14 59.06 -30.98
N VAL A 164 23.86 60.18 -31.10
CA VAL A 164 23.44 61.58 -31.22
C VAL A 164 23.16 61.93 -32.68
#